data_AF-A0A089PW47-F1
#
_entry.id   AF-A0A089PW47-F1
#
_cell.length_a   1.000
_cell.length_b   1.000
_cell.length_c   1.000
_cell.angle_alpha   90.00
_cell.angle_beta   90.00
_cell.angle_gamma   90.00
#
_symmetry.space_group_name_H-M   'P 1'
#
loop_
_entity.id
_entity.type
_entity.pdbx_description
1 polymer ?
#
loop_
_entity_poly.entity_id
_entity_poly.type
_entity_poly.pdbx_seq_one_letter_code
_entity_poly.pdbx_strand_id
1 'polypeptide(L)'
;MQPEFPVSILIMAKEQTDRTTLDLFADERRPGRPKTNPLSRDEQLRINKRNQLKRDKVRGLKRVELKLNNDAVDALNQLADARSISRSELIEEMLLEQLKKLG
;
A
#
# COMPACT_ATOMS: atom_id res chain seq x y z
N MET A 1 -58.20 -11.75 35.66
CA MET A 1 -58.20 -11.51 34.20
C MET A 1 -57.11 -10.49 33.91
N GLN A 2 -55.93 -10.94 33.52
CA GLN A 2 -54.81 -10.11 33.07
C GLN A 2 -54.62 -10.37 31.57
N PRO A 3 -54.31 -9.37 30.73
CA PRO A 3 -54.03 -9.63 29.34
C PRO A 3 -52.57 -10.09 29.15
N GLU A 4 -52.44 -11.24 28.51
CA GLU A 4 -51.22 -11.81 27.94
C GLU A 4 -50.73 -10.92 26.78
N PHE A 5 -49.50 -10.41 26.83
CA PHE A 5 -48.83 -9.81 25.67
C PHE A 5 -47.79 -10.80 25.12
N PRO A 6 -47.79 -11.11 23.81
CA PRO A 6 -46.97 -12.16 23.24
C PRO A 6 -45.50 -11.76 23.17
N VAL A 7 -44.64 -12.76 23.42
CA VAL A 7 -43.17 -12.72 23.34
C VAL A 7 -42.75 -12.20 21.96
N SER A 8 -42.46 -10.90 21.88
CA SER A 8 -41.70 -10.34 20.77
C SER A 8 -40.28 -10.87 20.89
N ILE A 9 -39.98 -11.95 20.18
CA ILE A 9 -38.62 -12.35 19.82
C ILE A 9 -38.06 -11.22 18.96
N LEU A 10 -37.58 -10.16 19.62
CA LEU A 10 -36.63 -9.25 19.02
C LEU A 10 -35.36 -10.07 18.86
N ILE A 11 -35.20 -10.71 17.70
CA ILE A 11 -33.89 -11.11 17.21
C ILE A 11 -33.11 -9.81 17.16
N MET A 12 -32.32 -9.55 18.21
CA MET A 12 -31.37 -8.46 18.22
C MET A 12 -30.54 -8.60 16.95
N ALA A 13 -30.54 -7.56 16.12
CA ALA A 13 -29.63 -7.45 14.99
C ALA A 13 -28.21 -7.34 15.56
N LYS A 14 -27.62 -8.48 15.95
CA LYS A 14 -26.24 -8.56 16.37
C LYS A 14 -25.41 -8.37 15.11
N GLU A 15 -24.85 -7.17 14.96
CA GLU A 15 -23.86 -6.92 13.94
C GLU A 15 -22.60 -7.74 14.27
N GLN A 16 -22.50 -8.93 13.67
CA GLN A 16 -21.39 -9.88 13.87
C GLN A 16 -20.04 -9.32 13.37
N THR A 17 -20.04 -8.14 12.74
CA THR A 17 -18.91 -7.53 12.04
C THR A 17 -18.25 -6.36 12.77
N ASP A 18 -18.86 -5.81 13.82
CA ASP A 18 -18.25 -4.72 14.56
C ASP A 18 -17.14 -5.26 15.49
N ARG A 19 -15.90 -5.20 14.99
CA ARG A 19 -14.69 -5.56 15.72
C ARG A 19 -14.14 -4.40 16.57
N THR A 20 -14.77 -3.23 16.50
CA THR A 20 -14.28 -1.99 17.12
C THR A 20 -15.02 -1.64 18.40
N THR A 21 -16.30 -2.02 18.51
CA THR A 21 -17.05 -1.90 19.75
C THR A 21 -16.68 -3.01 20.72
N LEU A 22 -16.23 -2.61 21.91
CA LEU A 22 -15.87 -3.52 22.99
C LEU A 22 -17.13 -4.26 23.47
N ASP A 23 -17.21 -5.56 23.20
CA ASP A 23 -18.29 -6.43 23.71
C ASP A 23 -18.08 -6.68 25.21
N LEU A 24 -18.82 -5.94 26.04
CA LEU A 24 -18.70 -5.95 27.51
C LEU A 24 -19.18 -7.27 28.15
N PHE A 25 -19.80 -8.17 27.38
CA PHE A 25 -20.41 -9.41 27.87
C PHE A 25 -19.74 -10.69 27.33
N ALA A 26 -18.61 -10.58 26.62
CA ALA A 26 -17.87 -11.75 26.14
C ALA A 26 -16.91 -12.28 27.21
N ASP A 27 -17.16 -13.49 27.71
CA ASP A 27 -16.29 -14.17 28.69
C ASP A 27 -14.95 -14.64 28.07
N GLU A 28 -14.86 -14.74 26.75
CA GLU A 28 -13.67 -15.19 26.03
C GLU A 28 -12.73 -14.04 25.64
N ARG A 29 -11.46 -14.12 26.05
CA ARG A 29 -10.40 -13.21 25.61
C ARG A 29 -10.16 -13.40 24.10
N ARG A 30 -10.67 -12.49 23.27
CA ARG A 30 -10.36 -12.45 21.83
C ARG A 30 -8.86 -12.19 21.64
N PRO A 31 -8.14 -12.95 20.79
CA PRO A 31 -6.77 -12.63 20.44
C PRO A 31 -6.76 -11.25 19.77
N GLY A 32 -6.16 -10.28 20.46
CA GLY A 32 -6.06 -8.91 19.99
C GLY A 32 -5.27 -8.80 18.68
N ARG A 33 -5.35 -7.62 18.05
CA ARG A 33 -4.56 -7.27 16.87
C ARG A 33 -3.10 -7.71 17.07
N PRO A 34 -2.48 -8.44 16.12
CA PRO A 34 -1.09 -8.84 16.23
C PRO A 34 -0.24 -7.65 16.61
N LYS A 35 0.56 -7.81 17.67
CA LYS A 35 1.46 -6.79 18.18
C LYS A 35 2.31 -6.32 16.99
N THR A 36 2.34 -5.00 16.80
CA THR A 36 3.20 -4.25 15.88
C THR A 36 4.44 -5.02 15.42
N ASN A 37 4.77 -4.94 14.12
CA ASN A 37 5.87 -5.65 13.45
C ASN A 37 7.01 -6.03 14.42
N PRO A 38 7.33 -7.33 14.58
CA PRO A 38 8.20 -7.84 15.65
C PRO A 38 9.64 -7.33 15.58
N LEU A 39 10.00 -6.67 14.48
CA LEU A 39 11.31 -6.09 14.24
C LEU A 39 11.35 -4.63 14.68
N SER A 40 12.50 -4.18 15.16
CA SER A 40 12.75 -2.74 15.35
C SER A 40 12.71 -1.99 14.00
N ARG A 41 12.42 -0.69 14.01
CA ARG A 41 12.37 0.14 12.78
C ARG A 41 13.66 0.05 11.95
N ASP A 42 14.82 0.00 12.61
CA ASP A 42 16.12 -0.10 11.93
C ASP A 42 16.36 -1.47 11.28
N GLU A 43 15.87 -2.53 11.90
CA GLU A 43 15.90 -3.87 11.30
C GLU A 43 14.95 -3.97 10.11
N GLN A 44 13.75 -3.40 10.24
CA GLN A 44 12.79 -3.33 9.14
C GLN A 44 13.39 -2.58 7.94
N LEU A 45 14.02 -1.42 8.16
CA LEU A 45 14.65 -0.64 7.10
C LEU A 45 15.77 -1.44 6.40
N ARG A 46 16.62 -2.15 7.16
CA ARG A 46 17.69 -3.00 6.61
C ARG A 46 17.14 -4.14 5.75
N ILE A 47 16.09 -4.82 6.22
CA ILE A 47 15.47 -5.93 5.48
C ILE A 47 14.78 -5.41 4.22
N ASN A 48 14.04 -4.30 4.31
CA ASN A 48 13.38 -3.69 3.15
C ASN A 48 14.38 -3.28 2.08
N LYS A 49 15.50 -2.64 2.47
CA LYS A 49 16.58 -2.28 1.54
C LYS A 49 17.21 -3.52 0.90
N ARG A 50 17.46 -4.58 1.67
CA ARG A 50 17.99 -5.84 1.12
C ARG A 50 17.03 -6.48 0.11
N ASN A 51 15.74 -6.50 0.42
CA ASN A 51 14.71 -7.06 -0.46
C ASN A 51 14.55 -6.22 -1.73
N GLN A 52 14.62 -4.89 -1.64
CA GLN A 52 14.66 -4.00 -2.79
C GLN A 52 15.83 -4.36 -3.72
N LEU A 53 17.07 -4.39 -3.20
CA LEU A 53 18.26 -4.72 -3.98
C LEU A 53 18.17 -6.11 -4.63
N LYS A 54 17.63 -7.11 -3.92
CA LYS A 54 17.38 -8.43 -4.49
C LYS A 54 16.39 -8.40 -5.65
N ARG A 55 15.27 -7.68 -5.51
CA ARG A 55 14.27 -7.54 -6.58
C ARG A 55 14.86 -6.83 -7.80
N ASP A 56 15.61 -5.75 -7.57
CA ASP A 56 16.22 -4.98 -8.64
C ASP A 56 17.25 -5.84 -9.40
N LYS A 57 18.08 -6.60 -8.68
CA LYS A 57 19.04 -7.54 -9.29
C LYS A 57 18.34 -8.62 -10.12
N VAL A 58 17.27 -9.23 -9.60
CA VAL A 58 16.53 -10.29 -10.31
C VAL A 58 15.86 -9.75 -11.58
N ARG A 59 15.39 -8.50 -11.55
CA ARG A 59 14.75 -7.83 -12.69
C ARG A 59 15.76 -7.20 -13.65
N GLY A 60 17.07 -7.30 -13.40
CA GLY A 60 18.10 -6.67 -14.22
C GLY A 60 18.10 -5.14 -14.17
N LEU A 61 17.43 -4.55 -13.18
CA LEU A 61 17.31 -3.09 -13.04
C LEU A 61 18.64 -2.49 -12.59
N LYS A 62 19.10 -1.45 -13.30
CA LYS A 62 20.25 -0.64 -12.93
C LYS A 62 19.80 0.79 -12.66
N ARG A 63 20.25 1.36 -11.54
CA ARG A 63 19.99 2.77 -11.22
C ARG A 63 21.01 3.64 -11.95
N VAL A 64 20.51 4.61 -12.69
CA VAL A 64 21.31 5.69 -13.29
C VAL A 64 20.94 6.99 -12.59
N GLU A 65 21.95 7.74 -12.14
CA GLU A 65 21.77 9.05 -11.53
C GLU A 65 22.19 10.13 -12.53
N LEU A 66 21.31 11.09 -12.76
CA LEU A 66 21.49 12.15 -13.74
C LEU A 66 21.21 13.51 -13.08
N LYS A 67 22.07 14.48 -13.35
CA LYS A 67 21.83 15.88 -12.99
C LYS A 67 21.25 16.61 -14.20
N LEU A 68 20.14 17.30 -13.99
CA LEU A 68 19.40 18.04 -15.02
C LEU A 68 19.08 19.44 -14.50
N ASN A 69 18.81 20.36 -15.42
CA ASN A 69 18.27 21.66 -15.07
C ASN A 69 16.85 21.51 -14.53
N ASN A 70 16.45 22.38 -13.58
CA ASN A 70 15.13 22.34 -12.96
C ASN A 70 14.00 22.43 -14.01
N ASP A 71 14.11 23.36 -14.96
CA ASP A 71 13.11 23.54 -16.03
C ASP A 71 12.88 22.27 -16.85
N ALA A 72 13.94 21.49 -17.10
CA ALA A 72 13.84 20.23 -17.83
C ALA A 72 13.12 19.16 -16.99
N VAL A 73 13.38 19.11 -15.69
CA VAL A 73 12.70 18.19 -14.77
C VAL A 73 11.21 18.54 -14.65
N ASP A 74 10.87 19.82 -14.60
CA ASP A 74 9.49 20.28 -14.51
C ASP A 74 8.71 19.97 -15.79
N ALA A 75 9.30 20.19 -16.96
CA ALA A 75 8.71 19.79 -18.23
C ALA A 75 8.46 18.27 -18.31
N LEU A 76 9.41 17.45 -17.82
CA LEU A 76 9.25 15.99 -17.76
C LEU A 76 8.12 15.56 -16.80
N ASN A 77 7.98 16.22 -15.65
CA ASN A 77 6.87 15.95 -14.72
C ASN A 77 5.52 16.27 -15.38
N GLN A 78 5.39 17.44 -16.00
CA GLN A 78 4.14 17.85 -16.66
C GLN A 78 3.74 16.89 -17.78
N LEU A 79 4.71 16.42 -18.59
CA LEU A 79 4.48 15.43 -19.64
C LEU A 79 4.08 14.06 -19.07
N ALA A 80 4.70 13.64 -17.98
CA ALA A 80 4.37 12.38 -17.31
C ALA A 80 2.95 12.42 -16.72
N ASP A 81 2.60 13.54 -16.07
CA ASP A 81 1.27 13.78 -15.50
C ASP A 81 0.20 13.82 -16.60
N ALA A 82 0.47 14.52 -17.71
CA ALA A 82 -0.44 14.58 -18.86
C ALA A 82 -0.71 13.21 -19.49
N ARG A 83 0.27 12.29 -19.41
CA ARG A 83 0.16 10.90 -19.89
C ARG A 83 -0.31 9.91 -18.81
N SER A 84 -0.48 10.37 -17.56
CA SER A 84 -0.82 9.52 -16.41
C SER A 84 0.16 8.36 -16.18
N ILE A 85 1.45 8.57 -16.47
CA ILE A 85 2.52 7.59 -16.25
C ILE A 85 3.56 8.14 -15.28
N SER A 86 4.40 7.26 -14.73
CA SER A 86 5.48 7.74 -13.86
C SER A 86 6.57 8.45 -14.68
N ARG A 87 7.21 9.47 -14.10
CA ARG A 87 8.36 10.13 -14.75
C ARG A 87 9.46 9.14 -15.15
N SER A 88 9.71 8.11 -14.32
CA SER A 88 10.72 7.08 -14.62
C SER A 88 10.37 6.28 -15.87
N GLU A 89 9.10 5.92 -16.02
CA GLU A 89 8.57 5.19 -17.18
C GLU A 89 8.63 6.04 -18.45
N LEU A 90 8.24 7.32 -18.36
CA LEU A 90 8.38 8.27 -19.48
C LEU A 90 9.84 8.35 -19.97
N ILE A 91 10.80 8.47 -19.04
CA ILE A 91 12.23 8.56 -19.39
C ILE A 91 12.70 7.25 -20.05
N GLU A 92 12.28 6.10 -19.53
CA GLU A 92 12.61 4.79 -20.10
C GLU A 92 12.08 4.66 -21.54
N GLU A 93 10.81 5.00 -21.78
CA GLU A 93 10.20 5.01 -23.12
C GLU A 93 10.98 5.89 -24.09
N MET A 94 11.28 7.14 -23.68
CA MET A 94 12.03 8.08 -24.51
C MET A 94 13.43 7.56 -24.85
N LEU A 95 14.14 6.97 -23.88
CA LEU A 95 15.47 6.40 -24.11
C LEU A 95 15.41 5.21 -25.07
N LEU A 96 14.47 4.29 -24.89
CA LEU A 96 14.29 3.14 -25.77
C LEU A 96 13.90 3.55 -27.19
N GLU A 97 13.04 4.56 -27.35
CA GLU A 97 12.68 5.09 -28.66
C GLU A 97 13.89 5.69 -29.38
N GLN A 98 14.73 6.46 -28.68
CA GLN A 98 15.94 7.04 -29.27
C GLN A 98 16.97 5.97 -29.62
N LEU A 99 17.19 4.98 -28.75
CA LEU A 99 18.11 3.86 -29.04
C LEU A 99 17.68 3.07 -30.29
N LYS A 100 16.38 2.86 -30.50
CA LYS A 100 15.84 2.23 -31.72
C LYS A 100 16.03 3.07 -32.98
N LYS A 101 16.12 4.40 -32.86
CA LYS A 101 16.36 5.31 -34.00
C LYS A 101 17.83 5.37 -34.39
N LEU A 102 18.73 5.18 -33.41
CA LEU A 102 20.18 5.24 -33.62
C LEU A 102 20.79 3.91 -34.07
N GLY A 103 20.19 2.77 -33.70
CA GLY A 103 20.58 1.44 -34.17
C GLY A 103 19.95 1.08 -35.50
#